data_AF-A0A2N5ZNY8-F1
#
_entry.id   AF-A0A2N5ZNY8-F1
#
_cell.length_a   1.000
_cell.length_b   1.000
_cell.length_c   1.000
_cell.angle_alpha   90.00
_cell.angle_beta   90.00
_cell.angle_gamma   90.00
#
_symmetry.space_group_name_H-M   'P 1'
#
loop_
_entity.id
_entity.type
_entity.pdbx_description
1 polymer ?
#
loop_
_entity_poly.entity_id
_entity_poly.type
_entity_poly.pdbx_seq_one_letter_code
_entity_poly.pdbx_strand_id
1 'polypeptide(L)'
;MMNLEKFFENIDHTPKKFLRRNFDDLLRYKSKYKNLDKGNQDVIFGVIEKYVEKLKKYHRIDSNTIRLEMNKLRRNRIKLDMTEEDLKDTEEILKMFKG
;
A
#
# COMPACT_ATOMS: atom_id res chain seq x y z
N MET A 1 14.66 13.67 -0.55
CA MET A 1 13.45 13.33 -1.33
C MET A 1 13.12 11.87 -1.10
N MET A 2 11.88 11.53 -0.74
CA MET A 2 11.43 10.15 -0.49
C MET A 2 11.25 9.44 -1.84
N ASN A 3 11.91 8.32 -2.06
CA ASN A 3 11.67 7.43 -3.20
C ASN A 3 11.25 6.04 -2.66
N LEU A 4 10.87 5.12 -3.55
CA LEU A 4 10.42 3.77 -3.17
C LEU A 4 11.42 3.04 -2.29
N GLU A 5 12.69 2.97 -2.72
CA GLU A 5 13.77 2.34 -1.94
C GLU A 5 13.89 2.94 -0.53
N LYS A 6 13.86 4.28 -0.40
CA LYS A 6 13.90 4.95 0.89
C LYS A 6 12.65 4.72 1.73
N PHE A 7 11.48 4.54 1.14
CA PHE A 7 10.29 4.16 1.90
C PHE A 7 10.46 2.78 2.53
N PHE A 8 11.03 1.83 1.77
CA PHE A 8 11.27 0.46 2.23
C PHE A 8 12.42 0.36 3.25
N GLU A 9 13.55 1.03 2.99
CA GLU A 9 14.68 1.09 3.93
C GLU A 9 14.28 1.69 5.28
N ASN A 10 13.37 2.67 5.27
CA ASN A 10 12.95 3.34 6.49
C ASN A 10 11.77 2.66 7.19
N ILE A 11 11.07 1.70 6.58
CA ILE A 11 9.83 1.17 7.17
C ILE A 11 10.07 0.52 8.54
N ASP A 12 11.22 -0.13 8.70
CA ASP A 12 11.71 -0.75 9.93
C ASP A 12 11.86 0.24 11.08
N HIS A 13 12.46 1.39 10.77
CA HIS A 13 12.76 2.43 11.74
C HIS A 13 11.66 3.48 11.85
N THR A 14 10.64 3.43 10.99
CA THR A 14 9.55 4.40 10.97
C THR A 14 8.58 4.11 12.12
N PRO A 15 8.45 5.03 13.09
CA PRO A 15 7.39 4.93 14.09
C PRO A 15 6.02 4.94 13.41
N LYS A 16 5.07 4.17 13.95
CA LYS A 16 3.75 3.97 13.33
C LYS A 16 3.04 5.28 12.95
N LYS A 17 3.20 6.31 13.78
CA LYS A 17 2.66 7.67 13.57
C LYS A 17 3.16 8.37 12.30
N PHE A 18 4.28 7.95 11.72
CA PHE A 18 4.87 8.53 10.51
C PHE A 18 4.64 7.70 9.25
N LEU A 19 4.14 6.46 9.36
CA LEU A 19 3.84 5.61 8.20
C LEU A 19 2.89 6.29 7.22
N ARG A 20 1.84 6.93 7.75
CA ARG A 20 0.84 7.60 6.90
C ARG A 20 1.48 8.72 6.08
N ARG A 21 2.29 9.55 6.73
CA ARG A 21 3.02 10.63 6.05
C ARG A 21 3.96 10.09 4.98
N ASN A 22 4.70 9.03 5.28
CA ASN A 22 5.62 8.42 4.32
C ASN A 22 4.85 7.83 3.12
N PHE A 23 3.67 7.27 3.35
CA PHE A 23 2.79 6.76 2.32
C PHE A 23 2.23 7.89 1.45
N ASP A 24 1.77 8.98 2.06
CA ASP A 24 1.30 10.15 1.33
C ASP A 24 2.43 10.74 0.45
N ASP A 25 3.66 10.79 0.97
CA ASP A 25 4.85 11.24 0.22
C ASP A 25 5.16 10.31 -0.97
N LEU A 26 5.02 8.99 -0.79
CA LEU A 26 5.17 8.00 -1.85
C LEU A 26 4.15 8.21 -2.98
N LEU A 27 2.88 8.42 -2.62
CA LEU A 27 1.80 8.65 -3.58
C LEU A 27 1.99 9.96 -4.33
N ARG A 28 2.39 11.04 -3.64
CA ARG A 28 2.65 12.35 -4.26
C ARG A 28 3.76 12.30 -5.31
N TYR A 29 4.77 11.45 -5.10
CA TYR A 29 5.91 11.35 -6.02
C TYR A 29 5.60 10.53 -7.28
N LYS A 30 4.66 9.59 -7.19
CA LYS A 30 4.26 8.73 -8.31
C LYS A 30 3.08 9.37 -9.04
N SER A 31 3.36 10.06 -10.14
CA SER A 31 2.31 10.69 -10.97
C SER A 31 1.21 9.74 -11.44
N LYS A 32 1.52 8.44 -11.49
CA LYS A 32 0.58 7.36 -11.79
C LYS A 32 -0.56 7.22 -10.77
N TYR A 33 -0.32 7.51 -9.50
CA TYR A 33 -1.28 7.32 -8.41
C TYR A 33 -2.13 8.57 -8.10
N LYS A 34 -2.05 9.60 -8.95
CA LYS A 34 -2.80 10.85 -8.79
C LYS A 34 -4.32 10.65 -8.82
N ASN A 35 -4.78 9.54 -9.38
CA ASN A 35 -6.19 9.22 -9.53
C ASN A 35 -6.78 8.48 -8.31
N LEU A 36 -5.93 8.00 -7.39
CA LEU A 36 -6.41 7.42 -6.14
C LEU A 36 -7.01 8.53 -5.29
N ASP A 37 -8.33 8.53 -5.14
CA ASP A 37 -8.98 9.44 -4.21
C ASP A 37 -8.60 9.14 -2.75
N LYS A 38 -8.99 10.02 -1.84
CA LYS A 38 -8.64 9.87 -0.43
C LYS A 38 -9.17 8.58 0.19
N GLY A 39 -10.34 8.10 -0.23
CA GLY A 39 -10.94 6.86 0.28
C GLY A 39 -10.13 5.63 -0.15
N ASN A 40 -9.74 5.57 -1.42
CA ASN A 40 -8.91 4.50 -1.97
C ASN A 40 -7.51 4.51 -1.33
N GLN A 41 -6.93 5.69 -1.11
CA GLN A 41 -5.68 5.83 -0.37
C GLN A 41 -5.78 5.30 1.06
N ASP A 42 -6.88 5.57 1.76
CA ASP A 42 -7.12 5.07 3.13
C ASP A 42 -7.26 3.54 3.15
N VAL A 43 -7.92 2.95 2.15
CA VAL A 43 -8.04 1.50 1.99
C VAL A 43 -6.66 0.86 1.80
N ILE A 44 -5.85 1.39 0.88
CA ILE A 44 -4.49 0.89 0.61
C ILE A 44 -3.62 1.03 1.85
N PHE A 45 -3.67 2.18 2.50
CA PHE A 45 -2.93 2.43 3.74
C PHE A 45 -3.32 1.44 4.84
N GLY A 46 -4.62 1.13 4.98
CA GLY A 46 -5.10 0.14 5.95
C GLY A 46 -4.54 -1.26 5.71
N VAL A 47 -4.35 -1.67 4.45
CA VAL A 47 -3.67 -2.93 4.13
C VAL A 47 -2.20 -2.87 4.54
N ILE A 48 -1.49 -1.79 4.21
CA ILE A 48 -0.07 -1.62 4.58
C ILE A 48 0.08 -1.62 6.11
N GLU A 49 -0.77 -0.87 6.82
CA GLU A 49 -0.77 -0.77 8.28
C GLU A 49 -1.01 -2.13 8.93
N LYS A 50 -1.94 -2.93 8.39
CA LYS A 50 -2.22 -4.29 8.87
C LYS A 50 -1.00 -5.21 8.79
N TYR A 51 -0.15 -5.03 7.78
CA TYR A 51 1.05 -5.85 7.59
C TYR A 51 2.34 -5.17 8.04
N VAL A 52 2.27 -3.99 8.67
CA VAL A 52 3.47 -3.22 9.03
C VAL A 52 4.45 -4.02 9.88
N GLU A 53 3.99 -4.76 10.89
CA GLU A 53 4.88 -5.54 11.75
C GLU A 53 5.57 -6.69 10.99
N LYS A 54 4.87 -7.27 10.01
CA LYS A 54 5.44 -8.28 9.11
C LYS A 54 6.45 -7.66 8.15
N LEU A 55 6.14 -6.48 7.62
CA LEU A 55 7.03 -5.69 6.79
C LEU A 55 8.30 -5.30 7.55
N LYS A 56 8.20 -4.85 8.80
CA LYS A 56 9.36 -4.51 9.64
C LYS A 56 10.24 -5.71 9.96
N LYS A 57 9.65 -6.90 10.04
CA LYS A 57 10.38 -8.11 10.44
C LYS A 57 11.03 -8.83 9.25
N TYR A 58 10.39 -8.81 8.10
CA TYR A 58 10.77 -9.63 6.94
C TYR A 58 11.01 -8.83 5.66
N HIS A 59 10.78 -7.50 5.69
CA HIS A 59 10.78 -6.59 4.55
C HIS A 59 9.85 -7.00 3.40
N ARG A 60 9.00 -8.01 3.61
CA ARG A 60 8.33 -8.75 2.55
C ARG A 60 6.96 -9.26 3.00
N ILE A 61 6.01 -9.23 2.07
CA ILE A 61 4.71 -9.89 2.14
C ILE A 61 4.73 -11.02 1.11
N ASP A 62 4.26 -12.20 1.50
CA ASP A 62 4.18 -13.33 0.58
C ASP A 62 3.10 -13.11 -0.49
N SER A 63 3.32 -13.71 -1.65
CA SER A 63 2.40 -13.60 -2.80
C SER A 63 0.98 -14.08 -2.48
N ASN A 64 0.82 -15.05 -1.59
CA ASN A 64 -0.48 -15.55 -1.18
C ASN A 64 -1.25 -14.52 -0.36
N THR A 65 -0.58 -13.83 0.56
CA THR A 65 -1.16 -12.74 1.35
C THR A 65 -1.62 -11.61 0.43
N ILE A 66 -0.79 -11.17 -0.52
CA ILE A 66 -1.19 -10.15 -1.51
C ILE A 66 -2.44 -10.61 -2.27
N ARG A 67 -2.45 -11.85 -2.76
CA ARG A 67 -3.60 -12.42 -3.49
C ARG A 67 -4.87 -12.45 -2.64
N LEU A 68 -4.77 -12.82 -1.37
CA LEU A 68 -5.92 -12.88 -0.46
C LEU A 68 -6.49 -11.49 -0.19
N GLU A 69 -5.64 -10.48 0.04
CA GLU A 69 -6.08 -9.10 0.24
C GLU A 69 -6.69 -8.53 -1.05
N MET A 70 -6.06 -8.74 -2.20
CA MET A 70 -6.62 -8.33 -3.50
C MET A 70 -7.99 -8.97 -3.77
N ASN A 71 -8.17 -10.24 -3.41
CA ASN A 71 -9.47 -10.90 -3.55
C ASN A 71 -10.54 -10.28 -2.64
N LYS A 72 -10.19 -9.84 -1.43
CA LYS A 72 -11.12 -9.15 -0.53
C LYS A 72 -11.49 -7.77 -1.07
N LEU A 73 -10.51 -7.02 -1.57
CA LEU A 73 -10.73 -5.71 -2.17
C LEU A 73 -11.62 -5.83 -3.40
N ARG A 74 -11.30 -6.76 -4.32
CA ARG A 74 -12.11 -7.00 -5.52
C ARG A 74 -13.55 -7.37 -5.21
N ARG A 75 -13.79 -8.23 -4.21
CA ARG A 75 -15.15 -8.61 -3.78
C ARG A 75 -15.93 -7.43 -3.20
N ASN A 76 -15.26 -6.49 -2.54
CA ASN A 76 -15.88 -5.35 -1.89
C ASN A 76 -15.77 -4.05 -2.70
N ARG A 77 -15.24 -4.08 -3.93
CA ARG A 77 -14.90 -2.87 -4.70
C ARG A 77 -16.05 -1.87 -4.81
N ILE A 78 -17.28 -2.34 -5.01
CA ILE A 78 -18.47 -1.50 -5.14
C ILE A 78 -18.77 -0.78 -3.82
N LYS A 79 -18.58 -1.45 -2.68
CA LYS A 79 -18.78 -0.86 -1.36
C LYS A 79 -17.66 0.11 -0.97
N LEU A 80 -16.48 -0.07 -1.58
CA LEU A 80 -15.29 0.74 -1.34
C LEU A 80 -15.13 1.86 -2.37
N ASP A 81 -16.06 2.00 -3.32
CA ASP A 81 -15.98 2.93 -4.45
C ASP A 81 -14.69 2.80 -5.28
N MET A 82 -14.18 1.56 -5.40
CA MET A 82 -12.96 1.26 -6.15
C MET A 82 -13.28 0.80 -7.57
N THR A 83 -12.64 1.45 -8.54
CA THR A 83 -12.61 1.01 -9.94
C THR A 83 -11.64 -0.16 -10.14
N GLU A 84 -11.66 -0.79 -11.32
CA GLU A 84 -10.62 -1.77 -11.67
C GLU A 84 -9.23 -1.13 -11.77
N GLU A 85 -9.13 0.15 -12.13
CA GLU A 85 -7.85 0.87 -12.16
C GLU A 85 -7.31 1.05 -10.74
N ASP A 86 -8.16 1.42 -9.77
CA ASP A 86 -7.76 1.53 -8.36
C ASP A 86 -7.28 0.19 -7.80
N LEU A 87 -7.94 -0.91 -8.15
CA LEU A 87 -7.52 -2.25 -7.77
C LEU A 87 -6.17 -2.62 -8.40
N LYS A 88 -5.93 -2.23 -9.65
CA LYS A 88 -4.65 -2.47 -10.33
C LYS A 88 -3.52 -1.67 -9.69
N ASP A 89 -3.75 -0.39 -9.39
CA ASP A 89 -2.78 0.45 -8.70
C ASP A 89 -2.51 -0.05 -7.28
N THR A 90 -3.54 -0.51 -6.57
CA THR A 90 -3.40 -1.16 -5.27
C THR A 90 -2.56 -2.43 -5.37
N GLU A 91 -2.82 -3.28 -6.36
CA GLU A 91 -2.06 -4.51 -6.58
C GLU A 91 -0.60 -4.20 -6.88
N GLU A 92 -0.32 -3.17 -7.70
CA GLU A 92 1.04 -2.73 -7.98
C GLU A 92 1.75 -2.25 -6.71
N ILE A 93 1.10 -1.42 -5.89
CA ILE A 93 1.66 -0.96 -4.61
C ILE A 93 1.94 -2.15 -3.70
N LEU A 94 1.00 -3.08 -3.55
CA LEU A 94 1.18 -4.27 -2.71
C LEU A 94 2.27 -5.20 -3.22
N LYS A 95 2.40 -5.34 -4.55
CA LYS A 95 3.48 -6.12 -5.18
C LYS A 95 4.87 -5.53 -4.96
N MET A 96 4.99 -4.24 -4.64
CA MET A 96 6.28 -3.68 -4.25
C MET A 96 6.79 -4.23 -2.92
N PHE A 97 5.89 -4.67 -2.06
CA PHE A 97 6.22 -5.37 -0.82
C PHE A 97 6.43 -6.88 -1.02
N LYS A 98 6.31 -7.39 -2.24
CA LYS A 98 6.39 -8.83 -2.50
C LYS A 98 7.81 -9.33 -2.25
N GLY A 99 7.89 -10.40 -1.46
CA GLY A 99 9.09 -11.20 -1.26
C GLY A 99 9.27 -12.35 -2.22
#